data_AF-A0A6J4Y5Z8-F1
#
_entry.id   AF-A0A6J4Y5Z8-F1
#
_cell.length_a   1.000
_cell.length_b   1.000
_cell.length_c   1.000
_cell.angle_alpha   90.00
_cell.angle_beta   90.00
_cell.angle_gamma   90.00
#
_symmetry.space_group_name_H-M   'P 1'
#
loop_
_entity.id
_entity.type
_entity.pdbx_description
1 polymer ?
#
loop_
_entity_poly.entity_id
_entity_poly.type
_entity_poly.pdbx_seq_one_letter_code
_entity_poly.pdbx_strand_id
1 'polypeptide(L)'
;MKTFKNCTCCKSPWLTREDFLNDTSVELIGYQVNFSYLELGYFLFNHLDCESTIAIPADRFRDFYEGPVFSQRLTGTEFCQGLCKDFNQLDPCDRKCECAYVREIMQVIRTWPKSMQRLAQAAQG
;
A
#
# COMPACT_ATOMS: atom_id res chain seq x y z
N MET A 1 -12.89 -13.23 16.07
CA MET A 1 -11.82 -12.33 15.58
C MET A 1 -12.21 -11.81 14.21
N LYS A 2 -12.00 -10.52 13.92
CA LYS A 2 -12.29 -9.94 12.61
C LYS A 2 -11.02 -10.02 11.76
N THR A 3 -11.07 -10.78 10.68
CA THR A 3 -9.94 -10.90 9.72
C THR A 3 -9.65 -9.56 9.07
N PHE A 4 -8.37 -9.22 8.89
CA PHE A 4 -7.96 -7.98 8.22
C PHE A 4 -8.38 -8.00 6.74
N LYS A 5 -8.01 -9.05 6.01
CA LYS A 5 -8.35 -9.23 4.59
C LYS A 5 -8.31 -10.72 4.22
N ASN A 6 -9.15 -11.11 3.26
CA ASN A 6 -9.02 -12.40 2.57
C ASN A 6 -8.69 -12.14 1.11
N CYS A 7 -7.86 -12.98 0.51
CA CYS A 7 -7.68 -12.97 -0.94
C CYS A 7 -9.02 -13.28 -1.62
N THR A 8 -9.45 -12.45 -2.56
CA THR A 8 -10.71 -12.69 -3.29
C THR A 8 -10.61 -13.89 -4.23
N CYS A 9 -9.41 -14.21 -4.71
CA CYS A 9 -9.13 -15.36 -5.58
C CYS A 9 -9.00 -16.67 -4.78
N CYS A 10 -7.90 -16.88 -4.06
CA CYS A 10 -7.62 -18.15 -3.37
C CYS A 10 -8.19 -18.28 -1.95
N LYS A 11 -8.85 -17.23 -1.42
CA LYS A 11 -9.46 -17.19 -0.08
C LYS A 11 -8.48 -17.25 1.10
N SER A 12 -7.17 -17.26 0.87
CA SER A 12 -6.15 -17.17 1.93
C SER A 12 -6.44 -15.98 2.87
N PRO A 13 -6.53 -16.22 4.19
CA PRO A 13 -6.82 -15.17 5.16
C PRO A 13 -5.55 -14.51 5.70
N TRP A 14 -5.59 -13.19 5.89
CA TRP A 14 -4.64 -12.44 6.70
C TRP A 14 -5.37 -11.89 7.91
N LEU A 15 -5.00 -12.36 9.11
CA LEU A 15 -5.74 -12.03 10.34
C LEU A 15 -5.47 -10.60 10.78
N THR A 16 -4.21 -10.17 10.68
CA THR A 16 -3.77 -8.82 11.00
C THR A 16 -3.20 -8.11 9.77
N ARG A 17 -3.00 -6.79 9.89
CA ARG A 17 -2.33 -5.99 8.85
C ARG A 17 -0.86 -6.39 8.75
N GLU A 18 -0.24 -6.70 9.88
CA GLU A 18 1.13 -7.17 9.99
C GLU A 18 1.28 -8.54 9.30
N ASP A 19 0.33 -9.46 9.46
CA ASP A 19 0.33 -10.73 8.71
C ASP A 19 0.30 -10.50 7.19
N PHE A 20 -0.51 -9.53 6.73
CA PHE A 20 -0.60 -9.16 5.32
C PHE A 20 0.72 -8.56 4.80
N LEU A 21 1.32 -7.65 5.56
CA LEU A 21 2.56 -6.98 5.16
C LEU A 21 3.79 -7.89 5.30
N ASN A 22 3.80 -8.81 6.26
CA ASN A 22 4.89 -9.77 6.45
C ASN A 22 4.92 -10.85 5.37
N ASP A 23 3.81 -11.08 4.67
CA ASP A 23 3.71 -12.12 3.65
C ASP A 23 4.64 -11.86 2.46
N THR A 24 5.51 -12.83 2.16
CA THR A 24 6.44 -12.81 1.04
C THR A 24 5.73 -12.90 -0.31
N SER A 25 4.53 -13.46 -0.36
CA SER A 25 3.71 -13.56 -1.56
C SER A 25 2.81 -12.34 -1.76
N VAL A 26 2.97 -11.27 -0.96
CA VAL A 26 2.24 -10.01 -1.12
C VAL A 26 3.20 -8.88 -1.49
N GLU A 27 3.00 -8.30 -2.67
CA GLU A 27 3.85 -7.24 -3.22
C GLU A 27 3.03 -5.97 -3.47
N LEU A 28 3.50 -4.81 -3.02
CA LEU A 28 2.90 -3.52 -3.39
C LEU A 28 3.28 -3.20 -4.83
N ILE A 29 2.27 -3.08 -5.70
CA ILE A 29 2.47 -2.76 -7.12
C ILE A 29 2.03 -1.35 -7.48
N GLY A 30 1.24 -0.69 -6.63
CA GLY A 30 0.79 0.65 -6.96
C GLY A 30 -0.13 1.34 -5.98
N TYR A 31 -0.52 2.55 -6.37
CA TYR A 31 -1.49 3.37 -5.67
C TYR A 31 -2.48 3.98 -6.65
N GLN A 32 -3.77 3.66 -6.48
CA GLN A 32 -4.86 4.32 -7.18
C GLN A 32 -5.27 5.58 -6.40
N VAL A 33 -4.85 6.73 -6.90
CA VAL A 33 -5.10 8.02 -6.26
C VAL A 33 -6.56 8.45 -6.34
N ASN A 34 -7.11 8.88 -5.21
CA ASN A 34 -8.28 9.74 -5.18
C ASN A 34 -7.79 11.18 -4.97
N PHE A 35 -7.80 11.98 -6.05
CA PHE A 35 -7.32 13.35 -5.95
C PHE A 35 -8.20 14.20 -5.05
N SER A 36 -9.48 13.89 -4.79
CA SER A 36 -10.29 14.71 -3.90
C SER A 36 -9.94 14.49 -2.43
N TYR A 37 -9.73 13.22 -2.06
CA TYR A 37 -9.48 12.76 -0.70
C TYR A 37 -8.48 11.61 -0.75
N LEU A 38 -7.22 11.89 -0.45
CA LEU A 38 -6.12 10.94 -0.64
C LEU A 38 -6.27 9.67 0.20
N GLU A 39 -6.84 9.80 1.39
CA GLU A 39 -7.17 8.70 2.29
C GLU A 39 -8.19 7.73 1.70
N LEU A 40 -9.01 8.19 0.75
CA LEU A 40 -9.98 7.37 0.00
C LEU A 40 -9.36 6.70 -1.23
N GLY A 41 -8.06 6.85 -1.46
CA GLY A 41 -7.31 6.09 -2.46
C GLY A 41 -7.08 4.63 -2.03
N TYR A 42 -6.50 3.84 -2.94
CA TYR A 42 -6.24 2.43 -2.69
C TYR A 42 -4.78 2.08 -2.97
N PHE A 43 -4.13 1.42 -2.02
CA PHE A 43 -2.90 0.68 -2.30
C PHE A 43 -3.25 -0.63 -2.99
N LEU A 44 -2.53 -0.92 -4.06
CA LEU A 44 -2.71 -2.08 -4.91
C LEU A 44 -1.57 -3.06 -4.63
N PHE A 45 -1.94 -4.29 -4.27
CA PHE A 45 -1.00 -5.35 -3.99
C PHE A 45 -1.26 -6.53 -4.91
N ASN A 46 -0.23 -7.20 -5.39
CA ASN A 46 -0.39 -8.52 -6.00
C ASN A 46 -0.20 -9.60 -4.93
N HIS A 47 -1.05 -10.63 -5.00
CA HIS A 47 -0.83 -11.89 -4.31
C HIS A 47 -0.22 -12.88 -5.29
N LEU A 48 1.08 -13.12 -5.16
CA LEU A 48 1.90 -13.85 -6.13
C LEU A 48 1.47 -15.30 -6.28
N ASP A 49 0.97 -15.95 -5.22
CA ASP A 49 0.54 -17.35 -5.26
C ASP A 49 -0.65 -17.60 -6.19
N CYS A 50 -1.49 -16.58 -6.43
CA CYS A 50 -2.68 -16.71 -7.27
C CYS A 50 -2.88 -15.55 -8.26
N GLU A 51 -1.83 -14.76 -8.46
CA GLU A 51 -1.71 -13.66 -9.43
C GLU A 51 -2.84 -12.62 -9.38
N SER A 52 -3.54 -12.51 -8.25
CA SER A 52 -4.67 -11.58 -8.10
C SER A 52 -4.22 -10.26 -7.52
N THR A 53 -4.80 -9.15 -8.00
CA THR A 53 -4.63 -7.83 -7.38
C THR A 53 -5.62 -7.61 -6.25
N ILE A 54 -5.12 -7.08 -5.14
CA ILE A 54 -5.82 -6.79 -3.89
C ILE A 54 -5.74 -5.29 -3.65
N ALA A 55 -6.89 -4.63 -3.61
CA ALA A 55 -6.99 -3.24 -3.19
C ALA A 55 -7.25 -3.14 -1.68
N ILE A 56 -6.43 -2.31 -1.00
CA ILE A 56 -6.60 -1.94 0.40
C ILE A 56 -6.74 -0.41 0.48
N PRO A 57 -7.78 0.12 1.14
CA PRO A 57 -7.91 1.56 1.37
C PRO A 57 -6.65 2.16 2.02
N ALA A 58 -6.22 3.33 1.55
CA ALA A 58 -4.98 3.95 2.02
C ALA A 58 -5.05 4.42 3.49
N ASP A 59 -6.25 4.80 3.96
CA ASP A 59 -6.52 5.17 5.36
C ASP A 59 -6.13 4.07 6.37
N ARG A 60 -6.16 2.80 5.96
CA ARG A 60 -5.74 1.64 6.77
C ARG A 60 -4.26 1.63 7.15
N PHE A 61 -3.46 2.52 6.55
CA PHE A 61 -2.04 2.67 6.81
C PHE A 61 -1.69 4.11 7.22
N ARG A 62 -2.68 4.95 7.53
CA ARG A 62 -2.46 6.37 7.86
C ARG A 62 -1.50 6.56 9.04
N ASP A 63 -1.53 5.64 9.99
CA ASP A 63 -0.67 5.58 11.18
C ASP A 63 0.80 5.28 10.86
N PHE A 64 1.16 4.88 9.62
CA PHE A 64 2.55 4.73 9.20
C PHE A 64 3.23 6.07 8.87
N TYR A 65 2.48 7.18 8.89
CA TYR A 65 3.00 8.49 8.57
C TYR A 65 2.92 9.45 9.76
N GLU A 66 4.09 9.86 10.25
CA GLU A 66 4.23 10.84 11.33
C GLU A 66 4.63 12.25 10.83
N GLY A 67 4.80 12.42 9.52
CA GLY A 67 5.24 13.69 8.93
C GLY A 67 4.14 14.75 8.77
N PRO A 68 4.49 15.93 8.23
CA PRO A 68 3.54 17.01 7.96
C PRO A 68 2.62 16.68 6.78
N VAL A 69 1.31 16.75 6.98
CA VAL A 69 0.36 16.76 5.86
C VAL A 69 0.26 18.18 5.32
N PHE A 70 0.86 18.42 4.16
CA PHE A 70 0.76 19.70 3.46
C PHE A 70 -0.65 19.88 2.89
N SER A 71 -1.26 21.05 3.09
CA SER A 71 -2.59 21.35 2.55
C SER A 71 -2.60 21.71 1.07
N GLN A 72 -1.43 22.08 0.52
CA GLN A 72 -1.31 22.52 -0.87
C GLN A 72 -1.16 21.33 -1.82
N ARG A 73 -1.98 21.29 -2.86
CA ARG A 73 -1.88 20.34 -3.96
C ARG A 73 -1.18 20.98 -5.15
N LEU A 74 -0.06 20.38 -5.58
CA LEU A 74 0.70 20.86 -6.75
C LEU A 74 0.30 20.17 -8.07
N THR A 75 -0.60 19.19 -8.05
CA THR A 75 -1.01 18.41 -9.23
C THR A 75 -1.33 19.30 -10.43
N GLY A 76 -0.67 19.06 -11.57
CA GLY A 76 -0.90 19.79 -12.82
C GLY A 76 -0.16 21.12 -12.94
N THR A 77 0.54 21.57 -11.90
CA THR A 77 1.44 22.74 -11.97
C THR A 77 2.81 22.35 -12.53
N GLU A 78 3.60 23.35 -12.92
CA GLU A 78 5.00 23.16 -13.34
C GLU A 78 5.90 22.60 -12.22
N PHE A 79 5.50 22.75 -10.96
CA PHE A 79 6.24 22.24 -9.80
C PHE A 79 5.94 20.76 -9.47
N CYS A 80 5.00 20.14 -10.20
CA CYS A 80 4.63 18.74 -9.99
C CYS A 80 5.35 17.81 -10.96
N GLN A 81 6.01 16.81 -10.41
CA GLN A 81 6.74 15.79 -11.18
C GLN A 81 5.81 14.76 -11.85
N GLY A 82 4.49 14.84 -11.64
CA GLY A 82 3.52 13.97 -12.28
C GLY A 82 3.46 12.53 -11.75
N LEU A 83 4.28 12.18 -10.76
CA LEU A 83 4.38 10.82 -10.23
C LEU A 83 3.02 10.21 -9.85
N CYS A 84 2.05 11.00 -9.34
CA CYS A 84 0.74 10.48 -8.89
C CYS A 84 -0.16 9.98 -10.03
N LYS A 85 0.18 10.30 -11.29
CA LYS A 85 -0.62 9.92 -12.46
C LYS A 85 -0.32 8.49 -12.93
N ASP A 86 0.84 7.96 -12.57
CA ASP A 86 1.22 6.58 -12.84
C ASP A 86 1.07 5.79 -11.54
N PHE A 87 0.13 4.84 -11.53
CA PHE A 87 -0.13 4.04 -10.34
C PHE A 87 1.02 3.07 -10.04
N ASN A 88 1.82 2.68 -11.03
CA ASN A 88 3.00 1.81 -10.85
C ASN A 88 4.24 2.60 -10.42
N GLN A 89 4.16 3.93 -10.37
CA GLN A 89 5.27 4.77 -9.91
C GLN A 89 5.31 4.82 -8.38
N LEU A 90 6.21 4.03 -7.81
CA LEU A 90 6.34 3.82 -6.37
C LEU A 90 7.35 4.73 -5.68
N ASP A 91 8.05 5.59 -6.42
CA ASP A 91 9.06 6.49 -5.86
C ASP A 91 8.46 7.53 -4.88
N PRO A 92 9.23 7.98 -3.88
CA PRO A 92 8.81 9.07 -3.00
C PRO A 92 8.63 10.38 -3.77
N CYS A 93 7.93 11.34 -3.17
CA CYS A 93 7.78 12.68 -3.74
C CYS A 93 8.42 13.70 -2.81
N ASP A 94 9.46 14.38 -3.32
CA ASP A 94 10.22 15.40 -2.59
C ASP A 94 9.51 16.77 -2.51
N ARG A 95 8.35 16.90 -3.17
CA ARG A 95 7.59 18.15 -3.20
C ARG A 95 6.76 18.29 -1.93
N LYS A 96 6.66 19.52 -1.42
CA LYS A 96 5.70 19.92 -0.36
C LYS A 96 4.27 19.95 -0.90
N CYS A 97 3.78 18.77 -1.27
CA CYS A 97 2.48 18.52 -1.87
C CYS A 97 1.67 17.63 -0.93
N GLU A 98 0.36 17.86 -0.88
CA GLU A 98 -0.60 17.02 -0.16
C GLU A 98 -0.42 15.52 -0.49
N CYS A 99 -0.15 15.19 -1.75
CA CYS A 99 0.07 13.81 -2.20
C CYS A 99 1.36 13.14 -1.67
N ALA A 100 2.31 13.90 -1.14
CA ALA A 100 3.59 13.35 -0.68
C ALA A 100 3.40 12.38 0.49
N TYR A 101 2.43 12.64 1.36
CA TYR A 101 2.17 11.79 2.54
C TYR A 101 1.90 10.33 2.15
N VAL A 102 1.09 10.10 1.11
CA VAL A 102 0.74 8.73 0.67
C VAL A 102 1.97 8.01 0.15
N ARG A 103 2.88 8.73 -0.53
CA ARG A 103 4.10 8.14 -1.07
C ARG A 103 5.11 7.76 0.00
N GLU A 104 5.14 8.49 1.10
CA GLU A 104 5.94 8.10 2.27
C GLU A 104 5.41 6.80 2.90
N ILE A 105 4.09 6.66 3.01
CA ILE A 105 3.47 5.39 3.45
C ILE A 105 3.85 4.24 2.51
N MET A 106 3.88 4.48 1.19
CA MET A 106 4.34 3.46 0.23
C MET A 106 5.77 3.02 0.53
N GLN A 107 6.68 3.93 0.93
CA GLN A 107 8.05 3.55 1.27
C GLN A 107 8.09 2.68 2.53
N VAL A 108 7.30 3.00 3.55
CA VAL A 108 7.17 2.17 4.76
C VAL A 108 6.67 0.76 4.39
N ILE A 109 5.64 0.66 3.55
CA ILE A 109 5.10 -0.62 3.09
C ILE A 109 6.13 -1.42 2.28
N ARG A 110 6.87 -0.78 1.37
CA ARG A 110 7.86 -1.44 0.50
C ARG A 110 9.06 -1.97 1.26
N THR A 111 9.48 -1.24 2.29
CA THR A 111 10.62 -1.60 3.15
C THR A 111 10.21 -2.43 4.36
N TRP A 112 8.91 -2.74 4.49
CA TRP A 112 8.39 -3.55 5.58
C TRP A 112 9.06 -4.93 5.62
N PRO A 113 9.55 -5.38 6.78
CA PRO A 113 10.23 -6.67 6.89
C PRO A 113 9.28 -7.82 6.55
N LYS A 114 9.62 -8.58 5.51
CA LYS A 114 8.91 -9.81 5.15
C LYS A 114 9.36 -10.97 6.03
N SER A 115 8.44 -11.86 6.38
CA SER A 115 8.72 -13.06 7.16
C SER A 115 8.15 -14.30 6.46
N MET A 116 8.91 -15.39 6.43
CA MET A 116 8.48 -16.67 5.84
C MET A 116 7.46 -17.43 6.71
N GLN A 117 6.77 -16.78 7.65
CA GLN A 117 5.90 -17.45 8.64
C GLN A 117 4.81 -18.35 8.01
N ARG A 118 4.35 -18.06 6.78
CA ARG A 118 3.39 -18.93 6.06
C ARG A 118 3.97 -20.28 5.62
N LEU A 119 5.26 -20.39 5.33
CA LEU A 119 5.89 -21.67 4.95
C LEU A 119 5.95 -22.66 6.14
N ALA A 120 6.02 -22.16 7.38
CA ALA A 120 6.11 -23.01 8.56
C ALA A 120 4.77 -23.66 8.97
N GLN A 121 3.63 -23.11 8.52
CA GLN A 121 2.29 -23.62 8.84
C GLN A 121 1.76 -24.60 7.78
N ALA A 122 2.28 -24.56 6.54
CA ALA A 122 1.92 -25.52 5.49
C ALA A 122 2.68 -26.86 5.60
N ALA A 123 3.78 -26.90 6.35
CA ALA A 123 4.61 -28.12 6.53
C ALA A 123 4.18 -29.02 7.71
N GLN A 124 3.06 -28.70 8.37
CA GLN A 124 2.52 -29.47 9.51
C GLN A 124 1.10 -30.00 9.26
N GLY A 125 0.66 -30.06 7.99
CA GLY A 125 -0.62 -30.62 7.56
C GLY A 125 -0.45 -31.83 6.68
#